data_AF-A0A3D1IWP6-F1
#
_entry.id   AF-A0A3D1IWP6-F1
#
_cell.length_a   1.000
_cell.length_b   1.000
_cell.length_c   1.000
_cell.angle_alpha   90.00
_cell.angle_beta   90.00
_cell.angle_gamma   90.00
#
_symmetry.space_group_name_H-M   'P 1'
#
loop_
_entity.id
_entity.type
_entity.pdbx_description
1 polymer ?
#
loop_
_entity_poly.entity_id
_entity_poly.type
_entity_poly.pdbx_seq_one_letter_code
_entity_poly.pdbx_strand_id
1 'polypeptide(L)' 'MKKITKAVFPVAGLGSRFLPATKAQPKEMLPIVDKPIIQYGIEEAVAAGIDQII' A
#
# COMPACT_ATOMS: atom_id res chain seq x y z
N MET A 1 15.15 3.62 22.90
CA MET A 1 13.84 3.21 22.34
C MET A 1 14.02 1.92 21.54
N LYS A 2 13.03 1.01 21.53
CA LYS A 2 13.04 -0.11 20.58
C LYS A 2 12.88 0.44 19.16
N LYS A 3 13.71 -0.02 18.22
CA LYS A 3 13.59 0.34 16.80
C LYS A 3 12.25 -0.19 16.27
N ILE A 4 11.49 0.65 15.57
CA ILE A 4 10.32 0.20 14.81
C ILE A 4 10.84 -0.51 13.55
N THR A 5 10.45 -1.78 13.37
CA THR A 5 10.92 -2.61 12.25
C THR A 5 9.79 -3.12 11.38
N LYS A 6 8.52 -2.96 11.80
CA LYS A 6 7.35 -3.49 11.09
C LYS A 6 6.36 -2.40 10.72
N ALA A 7 5.86 -2.42 9.48
CA ALA A 7 4.73 -1.61 9.02
C ALA A 7 3.60 -2.53 8.58
N VAL A 8 2.36 -2.15 8.90
CA VAL A 8 1.14 -2.90 8.55
C VAL A 8 0.31 -2.05 7.58
N PHE A 9 -0.03 -2.60 6.41
CA PHE A 9 -0.84 -1.94 5.39
C PHE A 9 -2.24 -2.59 5.31
N PRO A 10 -3.30 -1.93 5.80
CA PRO A 10 -4.64 -2.47 5.70
C PRO A 10 -5.18 -2.35 4.25
N VAL A 11 -5.02 -3.43 3.46
CA VAL A 11 -5.38 -3.49 2.02
C VAL A 11 -6.64 -4.31 1.70
N ALA A 12 -7.47 -4.63 2.70
CA ALA A 12 -8.65 -5.49 2.55
C ALA A 12 -9.94 -4.75 2.10
N GLY A 13 -9.86 -3.46 1.77
CA GLY A 13 -11.04 -2.64 1.45
C GLY A 13 -11.48 -2.74 -0.02
N LEU A 14 -12.80 -2.84 -0.27
CA LEU A 14 -13.37 -3.03 -1.62
C LEU A 14 -13.27 -1.80 -2.56
N GLY A 15 -13.04 -0.60 -2.01
CA GLY A 15 -12.86 0.60 -2.84
C GLY A 15 -14.09 1.02 -3.66
N SER A 16 -15.31 0.92 -3.12
CA SER A 16 -16.58 1.14 -3.86
C SER A 16 -16.70 2.44 -4.66
N ARG A 17 -15.98 3.50 -4.25
CA ARG A 17 -15.91 4.80 -4.97
C ARG A 17 -15.10 4.75 -6.28
N PHE A 18 -14.32 3.69 -6.49
CA PHE A 18 -13.48 3.47 -7.67
C PHE A 18 -14.04 2.35 -8.54
N LEU A 19 -15.30 1.95 -8.35
CA LEU A 19 -15.96 1.04 -9.29
C LEU A 19 -16.14 1.72 -10.65
N PRO A 20 -16.00 0.99 -11.77
CA PRO A 20 -15.79 -0.46 -11.85
C PRO A 20 -14.34 -0.91 -11.72
N ALA A 21 -13.37 0.01 -11.68
CA ALA A 21 -11.94 -0.31 -11.71
C ALA A 21 -11.51 -1.24 -10.54
N THR A 22 -12.09 -1.07 -9.36
CA THR A 22 -11.76 -1.88 -8.18
C THR A 22 -12.64 -3.11 -7.98
N LYS A 23 -13.42 -3.51 -9.01
CA LYS A 23 -14.29 -4.69 -8.91
C LYS A 23 -13.49 -5.99 -8.76
N ALA A 24 -12.35 -6.08 -9.44
CA ALA A 24 -11.52 -7.28 -9.50
C ALA A 24 -10.09 -7.08 -8.98
N GLN A 25 -9.71 -5.84 -8.65
CA GLN A 25 -8.39 -5.47 -8.13
C GLN A 25 -8.56 -4.53 -6.93
N PRO A 26 -7.76 -4.65 -5.87
CA PRO A 26 -7.76 -3.70 -4.76
C PRO A 26 -7.45 -2.28 -5.23
N LYS A 27 -7.98 -1.27 -4.55
CA LYS A 27 -7.71 0.13 -4.90
C LYS A 27 -6.22 0.49 -4.75
N GLU A 28 -5.52 -0.16 -3.83
CA GLU A 28 -4.10 0.06 -3.56
C GLU A 28 -3.19 -0.46 -4.69
N MET A 29 -3.72 -1.31 -5.57
CA MET A 29 -3.02 -1.80 -6.77
C MET A 29 -3.23 -0.90 -8.00
N LEU A 30 -4.11 0.12 -7.92
CA LEU A 30 -4.30 1.05 -9.02
C LEU A 30 -3.01 1.84 -9.26
N PRO A 31 -2.58 2.03 -10.53
CA PRO A 31 -1.36 2.76 -10.83
C PRO A 31 -1.57 4.28 -10.72
N ILE A 32 -0.58 4.96 -10.14
CA ILE A 32 -0.33 6.38 -10.39
C ILE A 32 0.74 6.43 -11.48
N VAL A 33 0.35 6.85 -12.68
CA VAL A 33 1.19 6.79 -13.90
C VAL A 33 1.58 5.36 -14.28
N ASP A 34 2.62 4.81 -13.67
CA ASP A 34 3.21 3.50 -13.96
C ASP A 34 3.46 2.66 -12.69
N LYS A 35 3.19 3.21 -11.51
CA LYS A 35 3.48 2.57 -10.22
C LYS A 35 2.21 2.35 -9.38
N PRO A 36 1.97 1.15 -8.82
CA PRO A 36 0.86 0.92 -7.89
C PRO A 36 0.91 1.85 -6.67
N ILE A 37 -0.25 2.34 -6.20
CA ILE A 37 -0.35 3.20 -5.01
C ILE A 37 0.37 2.59 -3.80
N ILE A 38 0.22 1.29 -3.57
CA ILE A 38 0.84 0.58 -2.44
C ILE A 38 2.37 0.67 -2.44
N GLN A 39 2.98 0.74 -3.62
CA GLN A 39 4.44 0.77 -3.74
C GLN A 39 5.02 2.08 -3.19
N TYR A 40 4.33 3.21 -3.35
CA TYR A 40 4.75 4.47 -2.73
C TYR A 40 4.80 4.37 -1.21
N GLY A 41 3.79 3.75 -0.60
CA GLY A 41 3.76 3.54 0.86
C GLY A 41 4.85 2.59 1.35
N ILE A 42 5.17 1.55 0.58
CA ILE A 42 6.29 0.64 0.89
C ILE A 42 7.63 1.38 0.78
N GLU A 43 7.84 2.16 -0.28
CA GLU A 43 9.05 2.95 -0.48
C GLU A 43 9.25 3.95 0.68
N GLU A 44 8.18 4.58 1.16
CA GLU A 44 8.19 5.44 2.35
C GLU A 44 8.58 4.68 3.62
N ALA A 45 7.99 3.51 3.86
CA ALA A 45 8.32 2.68 5.02
C ALA A 45 9.80 2.23 4.99
N VAL A 46 10.30 1.84 3.82
CA VAL A 46 11.72 1.48 3.64
C VAL A 46 12.62 2.67 3.88
N ALA A 47 12.28 3.87 3.39
CA ALA A 47 13.03 5.11 3.67
C ALA A 47 13.04 5.45 5.17
N ALA A 48 11.99 5.11 5.90
CA ALA A 48 11.91 5.25 7.36
C ALA A 48 12.70 4.17 8.14
N GLY A 49 13.35 3.23 7.44
CA GLY A 49 14.16 2.17 8.04
C GLY A 49 13.35 0.97 8.56
N ILE A 50 12.13 0.78 8.05
CA ILE A 50 11.25 -0.36 8.29
C ILE A 50 11.44 -1.37 7.17
N ASP A 51 11.87 -2.59 7.52
CA ASP A 51 12.21 -3.66 6.57
C ASP A 51 11.16 -4.78 6.53
N GLN A 52 10.27 -4.86 7.53
CA GLN A 52 9.18 -5.84 7.56
C GLN A 52 7.83 -5.20 7.22
N ILE A 53 7.23 -5.62 6.10
CA ILE A 53 5.94 -5.16 5.61
C ILE A 53 4.90 -6.27 5.81
N ILE A 54 3.74 -5.93 6.38
CA ILE A 54 2.63 -6.85 6.70
C ILE A 54 1.35 -6.34 6.03
#